data_AF-A0A1L5KTA4-F1
#
_entry.id   AF-A0A1L5KTA4-F1
#
_cell.length_a   1.000
_cell.length_b   1.000
_cell.length_c   1.000
_cell.angle_alpha   90.00
_cell.angle_beta   90.00
_cell.angle_gamma   90.00
#
_symmetry.space_group_name_H-M   'P 1'
#
loop_
_entity.id
_entity.type
_entity.pdbx_description
1 polymer ?
#
loop_
_entity_poly.entity_id
_entity_poly.type
_entity_poly.pdbx_seq_one_letter_code
_entity_poly.pdbx_strand_id
1 'polypeptide(L)'
;VCADATLLTDRAAMLGLPLTLRPYSPNSPAQPQTAGTLTLLPVALRESVTAGQLAVENGHYVVETLARACDGCLNGEFAALITGPVHKGVINDAGIPFTGHTEFFEERSRAKKVVMMLATEELRVALATTHLPLRDIADAITPALLHEVIAILHHDLRTKFGIAEPRILVCGLNPHAGEGGHMGTEEIDTIIPVLNELRAQGMKLNGPLPADTLFQPKYLDNADAVLAMYHDQGLPVLKYQGFGRGVNITLGLPFIRTSVDHGTALELAGRGKADVGSFITALNLAIKMIVNTQ
;
A
#
# COMPACT_ATOMS: atom_id res chain seq x y z
N VAL A 1 17.64 0.33 -6.47
CA VAL A 1 17.11 1.69 -6.21
C VAL A 1 17.02 2.43 -7.53
N CYS A 2 15.81 2.80 -7.95
CA CYS A 2 15.56 3.56 -9.18
C CYS A 2 15.60 5.06 -8.82
N ALA A 3 16.73 5.73 -9.05
CA ALA A 3 16.96 7.10 -8.60
C ALA A 3 18.20 7.73 -9.27
N ASP A 4 18.45 9.01 -8.98
CA ASP A 4 19.67 9.71 -9.37
C ASP A 4 20.86 9.36 -8.45
N ALA A 5 22.03 9.14 -9.04
CA ALA A 5 23.25 8.74 -8.31
C ALA A 5 23.78 9.84 -7.38
N THR A 6 23.80 11.07 -7.89
CA THR A 6 24.29 12.26 -7.19
C THR A 6 23.38 12.57 -6.02
N LEU A 7 22.06 12.50 -6.22
CA LEU A 7 21.06 12.68 -5.16
C LEU A 7 21.33 11.77 -3.95
N LEU A 8 21.55 10.48 -4.18
CA LEU A 8 21.80 9.52 -3.11
C LEU A 8 23.15 9.76 -2.42
N THR A 9 24.19 10.05 -3.20
CA THR A 9 25.55 10.25 -2.68
C THR A 9 25.64 11.54 -1.87
N ASP A 10 25.09 12.64 -2.38
CA ASP A 10 25.04 13.93 -1.68
C ASP A 10 24.23 13.81 -0.39
N ARG A 11 23.09 13.10 -0.43
CA ARG A 11 22.29 12.90 0.78
C ARG A 11 23.00 12.02 1.81
N ALA A 12 23.72 10.99 1.39
CA ALA A 12 24.54 10.18 2.29
C ALA A 12 25.64 11.02 2.95
N ALA A 13 26.30 11.89 2.18
CA ALA A 13 27.30 12.82 2.69
C ALA A 13 26.71 13.82 3.70
N MET A 14 25.55 14.42 3.41
CA MET A 14 24.83 15.31 4.34
C MET A 14 24.50 14.63 5.68
N LEU A 15 24.20 13.33 5.65
CA LEU A 15 23.84 12.54 6.82
C LEU A 15 25.04 11.89 7.53
N GLY A 16 26.26 12.04 6.98
CA GLY A 16 27.46 11.39 7.51
C GLY A 16 27.43 9.86 7.43
N LEU A 17 26.73 9.30 6.43
CA LEU A 17 26.57 7.85 6.26
C LEU A 17 27.43 7.32 5.10
N PRO A 18 28.10 6.17 5.27
CA PRO A 18 28.83 5.55 4.17
C PRO A 18 27.87 4.99 3.12
N LEU A 19 28.12 5.28 1.84
CA LEU A 19 27.34 4.75 0.73
C LEU A 19 28.23 4.45 -0.47
N THR A 20 28.12 3.23 -1.00
CA THR A 20 28.69 2.84 -2.30
C THR A 20 27.57 2.39 -3.23
N LEU A 21 27.47 3.03 -4.40
CA LEU A 21 26.50 2.66 -5.43
C LEU A 21 27.11 1.64 -6.40
N ARG A 22 26.45 0.51 -6.58
CA ARG A 22 26.80 -0.52 -7.57
C ARG A 22 25.87 -0.41 -8.77
N PRO A 23 26.35 -0.56 -10.01
CA PRO A 23 25.48 -0.49 -11.18
C PRO A 23 24.52 -1.68 -11.21
N TYR A 24 23.25 -1.44 -11.51
CA TYR A 24 22.30 -2.48 -11.82
C TYR A 24 22.71 -3.20 -13.12
N SER A 25 22.83 -4.53 -13.04
CA SER A 25 23.29 -5.39 -14.14
C SER A 25 22.28 -6.52 -14.35
N PRO A 26 21.24 -6.35 -15.19
CA PRO A 26 20.15 -7.32 -15.34
C PRO A 26 20.61 -8.69 -15.85
N ASN A 27 21.74 -8.73 -16.57
CA ASN A 27 22.31 -9.97 -17.11
C ASN A 27 23.16 -10.74 -16.09
N SER A 28 23.33 -10.23 -14.87
CA SER A 28 24.08 -10.89 -13.80
C SER A 28 23.13 -11.45 -12.73
N PRO A 29 23.43 -12.60 -12.11
CA PRO A 29 22.62 -13.11 -11.01
C PRO A 29 22.51 -12.10 -9.87
N ALA A 30 21.30 -11.92 -9.34
CA ALA A 30 21.05 -11.07 -8.18
C ALA A 30 21.92 -11.50 -6.99
N GLN A 31 22.46 -10.53 -6.26
CA GLN A 31 23.28 -10.76 -5.08
C GLN A 31 22.62 -10.12 -3.86
N PRO A 32 22.70 -10.73 -2.67
CA PRO A 32 22.30 -10.07 -1.43
C PRO A 32 23.04 -8.74 -1.27
N GLN A 33 22.29 -7.69 -0.91
CA GLN A 33 22.87 -6.37 -0.73
C GLN A 33 23.77 -6.35 0.51
N THR A 34 25.01 -5.86 0.38
CA THR A 34 25.93 -5.71 1.52
C THR A 34 25.71 -4.38 2.23
N ALA A 35 25.91 -4.34 3.54
CA ALA A 35 25.79 -3.10 4.33
C ALA A 35 26.65 -1.96 3.76
N GLY A 36 26.14 -0.73 3.79
CA GLY A 36 26.80 0.45 3.21
C GLY A 36 26.74 0.53 1.68
N THR A 37 25.96 -0.33 1.02
CA THR A 37 25.86 -0.34 -0.45
C THR A 37 24.43 -0.37 -0.95
N LEU A 38 24.19 0.19 -2.14
CA LEU A 38 22.93 0.07 -2.88
C LEU A 38 23.21 -0.27 -4.34
N THR A 39 22.38 -1.13 -4.93
CA THR A 39 22.37 -1.34 -6.38
C THR A 39 21.50 -0.27 -7.05
N LEU A 40 22.09 0.52 -7.94
CA LEU A 40 21.50 1.68 -8.58
C LEU A 40 21.00 1.36 -9.99
N LEU A 41 19.74 1.66 -10.24
CA LEU A 41 19.17 1.84 -11.56
C LEU A 41 19.07 3.35 -11.81
N PRO A 42 19.97 3.95 -12.60
CA PRO A 42 20.08 5.41 -12.67
C PRO A 42 18.92 6.02 -13.44
N VAL A 43 18.34 7.08 -12.88
CA VAL A 43 17.42 8.01 -13.55
C VAL A 43 17.90 9.40 -13.22
N ALA A 44 18.17 10.24 -14.21
CA ALA A 44 18.77 11.55 -13.98
C ALA A 44 17.72 12.58 -13.51
N LEU A 45 18.11 13.43 -12.56
CA LEU A 45 17.34 14.63 -12.20
C LEU A 45 17.19 15.60 -13.39
N ARG A 46 16.18 16.47 -13.33
CA ARG A 46 16.01 17.59 -14.27
C ARG A 46 16.62 18.88 -13.74
N GLU A 47 16.67 19.03 -12.42
CA GLU A 47 17.25 20.18 -11.74
C GLU A 47 17.96 19.74 -10.45
N SER A 48 18.91 20.55 -9.96
CA SER A 48 19.56 20.33 -8.67
C SER A 48 18.55 20.24 -7.52
N VAL A 49 18.82 19.37 -6.55
CA VAL A 49 17.93 19.16 -5.39
C VAL A 49 18.50 19.86 -4.15
N THR A 50 17.71 20.76 -3.56
CA THR A 50 17.95 21.29 -2.22
C THR A 50 17.05 20.58 -1.21
N ALA A 51 17.63 20.02 -0.14
CA ALA A 51 16.85 19.29 0.85
C ALA A 51 15.75 20.16 1.49
N GLY A 52 14.51 19.67 1.47
CA GLY A 52 13.35 20.37 2.01
C GLY A 52 12.72 21.40 1.08
N GLN A 53 13.23 21.57 -0.13
CA GLN A 53 12.67 22.46 -1.15
C GLN A 53 12.15 21.64 -2.34
N LEU A 54 10.93 21.94 -2.78
CA LEU A 54 10.33 21.33 -3.96
C LEU A 54 10.86 22.02 -5.21
N ALA A 55 11.15 21.24 -6.26
CA ALA A 55 11.52 21.74 -7.58
C ALA A 55 10.56 21.12 -8.61
N VAL A 56 9.82 21.96 -9.32
CA VAL A 56 8.76 21.55 -10.26
C VAL A 56 9.33 20.67 -11.38
N GLU A 57 10.49 21.04 -11.92
CA GLU A 57 11.17 20.28 -12.98
C GLU A 57 11.44 18.82 -12.59
N ASN A 58 11.71 18.56 -11.31
CA ASN A 58 11.95 17.22 -10.79
C ASN A 58 10.66 16.39 -10.61
N GLY A 59 9.48 16.97 -10.85
CA GLY A 59 8.22 16.22 -10.96
C GLY A 59 8.30 15.14 -12.05
N HIS A 60 8.91 15.45 -13.20
CA HIS A 60 9.16 14.48 -14.28
C HIS A 60 10.10 13.36 -13.86
N TYR A 61 11.16 13.68 -13.12
CA TYR A 61 12.09 12.69 -12.57
C TYR A 61 11.36 11.69 -11.66
N VAL A 62 10.50 12.18 -10.75
CA VAL A 62 9.74 11.30 -9.86
C VAL A 62 8.89 10.32 -10.66
N VAL A 63 8.11 10.82 -11.62
CA VAL A 63 7.22 9.98 -12.43
C VAL A 63 7.99 8.97 -13.29
N GLU A 64 9.16 9.35 -13.81
CA GLU A 64 10.03 8.45 -14.58
C GLU A 64 10.55 7.29 -13.71
N THR A 65 10.95 7.55 -12.46
CA THR A 65 11.38 6.47 -11.55
C THR A 65 10.24 5.49 -11.25
N LEU A 66 9.01 5.99 -11.06
CA LEU A 66 7.82 5.17 -10.84
C LEU A 66 7.50 4.33 -12.08
N ALA A 67 7.51 4.94 -13.27
CA ALA A 67 7.27 4.27 -14.53
C ALA A 67 8.27 3.12 -14.75
N ARG A 68 9.56 3.40 -14.62
CA ARG A 68 10.63 2.41 -14.82
C ARG A 68 10.55 1.26 -13.82
N ALA A 69 10.25 1.57 -12.56
CA ALA A 69 10.14 0.54 -11.52
C ALA A 69 8.90 -0.33 -11.71
N CYS A 70 7.77 0.27 -12.12
CA CYS A 70 6.56 -0.46 -12.49
C CYS A 70 6.82 -1.43 -13.66
N ASP A 71 7.43 -0.93 -14.74
CA ASP A 71 7.70 -1.75 -15.93
C ASP A 71 8.65 -2.91 -15.62
N GLY A 72 9.64 -2.69 -14.76
CA GLY A 72 10.53 -3.78 -14.32
C GLY A 72 9.77 -4.85 -13.52
N CYS A 73 8.81 -4.47 -12.68
CA CYS A 73 7.97 -5.44 -11.98
C CYS A 73 7.03 -6.19 -12.94
N LEU A 74 6.44 -5.50 -13.91
CA LEU A 74 5.58 -6.11 -14.94
C LEU A 74 6.33 -7.15 -15.79
N ASN A 75 7.59 -6.88 -16.10
CA ASN A 75 8.43 -7.76 -16.92
C ASN A 75 9.14 -8.87 -16.12
N GLY A 76 8.88 -8.99 -14.80
CA GLY A 76 9.55 -9.94 -13.92
C GLY A 76 11.02 -9.64 -13.64
N GLU A 77 11.48 -8.45 -14.01
CA GLU A 77 12.84 -7.96 -13.73
C GLU A 77 13.03 -7.70 -12.23
N PHE A 78 11.95 -7.30 -11.53
CA PHE A 78 11.92 -7.10 -10.08
C PHE A 78 10.79 -7.91 -9.45
N ALA A 79 11.08 -8.58 -8.33
CA ALA A 79 10.11 -9.41 -7.61
C ALA A 79 9.06 -8.59 -6.82
N ALA A 80 9.40 -7.36 -6.42
CA ALA A 80 8.50 -6.46 -5.71
C ALA A 80 8.94 -4.99 -5.88
N LEU A 81 7.98 -4.09 -5.67
CA LEU A 81 8.20 -2.64 -5.64
C LEU A 81 7.98 -2.09 -4.22
N ILE A 82 8.98 -1.39 -3.69
CA ILE A 82 8.88 -0.67 -2.43
C ILE A 82 9.01 0.82 -2.72
N THR A 83 7.98 1.60 -2.41
CA THR A 83 7.97 3.04 -2.69
C THR A 83 8.21 3.87 -1.44
N GLY A 84 9.11 4.85 -1.55
CA GLY A 84 9.17 5.98 -0.62
C GLY A 84 8.01 6.97 -0.84
N PRO A 85 7.95 8.05 -0.04
CA PRO A 85 6.90 9.06 -0.20
C PRO A 85 7.16 9.96 -1.41
N VAL A 86 6.08 10.41 -2.06
CA VAL A 86 6.12 11.41 -3.15
C VAL A 86 5.20 12.58 -2.82
N HIS A 87 5.51 13.75 -3.36
CA HIS A 87 4.69 14.94 -3.16
C HIS A 87 3.77 15.16 -4.37
N LYS A 88 2.47 14.96 -4.20
CA LYS A 88 1.50 15.05 -5.30
C LYS A 88 1.43 16.45 -5.91
N GLY A 89 1.51 17.50 -5.09
CA GLY A 89 1.43 18.91 -5.53
C GLY A 89 2.46 19.25 -6.60
N VAL A 90 3.75 19.19 -6.26
CA VAL A 90 4.86 19.43 -7.22
C VAL A 90 4.78 18.61 -8.52
N ILE A 91 4.24 17.40 -8.50
CA ILE A 91 4.05 16.60 -9.72
C ILE A 91 2.94 17.19 -10.59
N ASN A 92 1.81 17.58 -10.00
CA ASN A 92 0.73 18.26 -10.70
C ASN A 92 1.15 19.67 -11.18
N ASP A 93 1.92 20.41 -10.37
CA ASP A 93 2.46 21.72 -10.73
C ASP A 93 3.43 21.62 -11.94
N ALA A 94 4.05 20.46 -12.16
CA ALA A 94 4.85 20.15 -13.35
C ALA A 94 4.00 19.82 -14.59
N GLY A 95 2.67 19.98 -14.51
CA GLY A 95 1.74 19.67 -15.58
C GLY A 95 1.49 18.17 -15.78
N ILE A 96 1.83 17.33 -14.80
CA ILE A 96 1.63 15.88 -14.88
C ILE A 96 0.43 15.49 -14.00
N PRO A 97 -0.69 15.01 -14.57
CA PRO A 97 -1.83 14.53 -13.79
C PRO A 97 -1.39 13.38 -12.87
N PHE A 98 -1.48 13.59 -11.56
CA PHE A 98 -1.05 12.58 -10.59
C PHE A 98 -1.87 12.61 -9.30
N THR A 99 -2.66 11.55 -9.09
CA THR A 99 -3.47 11.38 -7.88
C THR A 99 -2.70 10.71 -6.76
N GLY A 100 -1.80 9.77 -7.08
CA GLY A 100 -1.10 8.95 -6.10
C GLY A 100 -0.41 7.75 -6.75
N HIS A 101 0.40 7.07 -5.96
CA HIS A 101 1.08 5.83 -6.39
C HIS A 101 0.08 4.76 -6.83
N THR A 102 -0.97 4.55 -6.03
CA THR A 102 -1.95 3.48 -6.23
C THR A 102 -2.61 3.62 -7.60
N GLU A 103 -3.11 4.81 -7.92
CA GLU A 103 -3.77 5.11 -9.18
C GLU A 103 -2.77 5.05 -10.36
N PHE A 104 -1.55 5.59 -10.18
CA PHE A 104 -0.51 5.53 -11.20
C PHE A 104 -0.15 4.08 -11.59
N PHE A 105 0.02 3.19 -10.60
CA PHE A 105 0.35 1.80 -10.87
C PHE A 105 -0.84 1.00 -11.37
N GLU A 106 -2.06 1.27 -10.90
CA GLU A 106 -3.29 0.66 -11.39
C GLU A 106 -3.44 0.93 -12.90
N GLU A 107 -3.35 2.19 -13.32
CA GLU A 107 -3.43 2.60 -14.72
C GLU A 107 -2.32 1.96 -15.56
N ARG A 108 -1.06 2.12 -15.13
CA ARG A 108 0.11 1.66 -15.90
C ARG A 108 0.16 0.14 -16.05
N SER A 109 -0.24 -0.60 -15.01
CA SER A 109 -0.32 -2.06 -15.04
C SER A 109 -1.58 -2.59 -15.73
N ARG A 110 -2.53 -1.70 -16.08
CA ARG A 110 -3.86 -2.05 -16.58
C ARG A 110 -4.62 -2.97 -15.61
N ALA A 111 -4.37 -2.83 -14.32
CA ALA A 111 -5.15 -3.51 -13.31
C ALA A 111 -6.58 -3.00 -13.37
N LYS A 112 -7.56 -3.90 -13.33
CA LYS A 112 -8.97 -3.53 -13.39
C LYS A 112 -9.40 -2.72 -12.17
N LYS A 113 -8.89 -3.13 -11.01
CA LYS A 113 -9.18 -2.57 -9.70
C LYS A 113 -8.03 -2.89 -8.77
N VAL A 114 -7.69 -1.94 -7.89
CA VAL A 114 -6.79 -2.17 -6.75
C VAL A 114 -7.51 -1.99 -5.42
N VAL A 115 -7.00 -2.66 -4.39
CA VAL A 115 -7.50 -2.54 -3.01
C VAL A 115 -6.36 -2.07 -2.13
N MET A 116 -6.59 -0.99 -1.40
CA MET A 116 -5.64 -0.48 -0.42
C MET A 116 -5.75 -1.31 0.86
N MET A 117 -4.61 -1.76 1.37
CA MET A 117 -4.49 -2.41 2.66
C MET A 117 -3.39 -1.73 3.47
N LEU A 118 -3.67 -1.39 4.72
CA LEU A 118 -2.60 -1.15 5.68
C LEU A 118 -2.34 -2.42 6.49
N ALA A 119 -1.08 -2.65 6.82
CA ALA A 119 -0.68 -3.76 7.66
C ALA A 119 0.37 -3.36 8.69
N THR A 120 0.30 -4.01 9.83
CA THR A 120 1.41 -4.20 10.77
C THR A 120 1.82 -5.67 10.73
N GLU A 121 2.71 -6.10 11.63
CA GLU A 121 3.04 -7.52 11.77
C GLU A 121 1.83 -8.36 12.22
N GLU A 122 0.93 -7.77 13.01
CA GLU A 122 -0.17 -8.48 13.70
C GLU A 122 -1.54 -8.23 13.06
N LEU A 123 -1.74 -7.08 12.41
CA LEU A 123 -3.06 -6.67 11.91
C LEU A 123 -2.99 -6.22 10.46
N ARG A 124 -3.91 -6.71 9.63
CA ARG A 124 -4.13 -6.26 8.25
C ARG A 124 -5.53 -5.68 8.12
N VAL A 125 -5.64 -4.46 7.61
CA VAL A 125 -6.91 -3.79 7.35
C VAL A 125 -6.95 -3.35 5.89
N ALA A 126 -7.78 -4.01 5.10
CA ALA A 126 -8.17 -3.61 3.76
C ALA A 126 -9.35 -2.62 3.82
N LEU A 127 -9.46 -1.76 2.82
CA LEU A 127 -10.51 -0.75 2.72
C LEU A 127 -11.35 -0.97 1.47
N ALA A 128 -12.68 -1.01 1.61
CA ALA A 128 -13.59 -1.05 0.46
C ALA A 128 -13.60 0.29 -0.29
N THR A 129 -13.52 1.40 0.45
CA THR A 129 -13.37 2.76 -0.09
C THR A 129 -12.15 3.45 0.54
N THR A 130 -11.43 4.26 -0.25
CA THR A 130 -10.21 4.95 0.19
C THR A 130 -10.50 6.42 0.56
N HIS A 131 -10.00 7.37 -0.22
CA HIS A 131 -10.04 8.80 0.09
C HIS A 131 -11.30 9.45 -0.49
N LEU A 132 -12.47 9.08 0.03
CA LEU A 132 -13.75 9.70 -0.30
C LEU A 132 -14.22 10.65 0.81
N PRO A 133 -14.93 11.75 0.49
CA PRO A 133 -15.71 12.47 1.48
C PRO A 133 -16.71 11.53 2.18
N LEU A 134 -16.91 11.70 3.49
CA LEU A 134 -17.75 10.80 4.30
C LEU A 134 -19.17 10.63 3.73
N ARG A 135 -19.75 11.71 3.21
CA ARG A 135 -21.09 11.73 2.61
C ARG A 135 -21.24 10.86 1.35
N ASP A 136 -20.14 10.54 0.67
CA ASP A 136 -20.16 9.80 -0.60
C ASP A 136 -19.95 8.29 -0.39
N ILE A 137 -19.68 7.85 0.84
CA ILE A 137 -19.33 6.46 1.14
C ILE A 137 -20.52 5.54 0.95
N ALA A 138 -21.70 5.90 1.47
CA ALA A 138 -22.86 5.01 1.47
C ALA A 138 -23.24 4.57 0.05
N ASP A 139 -23.35 5.53 -0.87
CA ASP A 139 -23.66 5.27 -2.27
C ASP A 139 -22.53 4.55 -3.03
N ALA A 140 -21.29 4.64 -2.54
CA ALA A 140 -20.16 3.93 -3.14
C ALA A 140 -20.16 2.44 -2.82
N ILE A 141 -20.74 2.02 -1.67
CA ILE A 141 -20.82 0.61 -1.27
C ILE A 141 -21.91 -0.12 -2.08
N THR A 142 -21.52 -0.53 -3.29
CA THR A 142 -22.38 -1.30 -4.19
C THR A 142 -22.04 -2.79 -4.16
N PRO A 143 -22.96 -3.67 -4.59
CA PRO A 143 -22.67 -5.09 -4.72
C PRO A 143 -21.44 -5.35 -5.60
N ALA A 144 -21.34 -4.66 -6.74
CA ALA A 144 -20.22 -4.79 -7.67
C ALA A 144 -18.89 -4.41 -7.02
N LEU A 145 -18.84 -3.30 -6.27
CA LEU A 145 -17.63 -2.90 -5.55
C LEU A 145 -17.20 -3.97 -4.54
N LEU A 146 -18.13 -4.46 -3.72
CA LEU A 146 -17.80 -5.46 -2.69
C LEU A 146 -17.31 -6.77 -3.30
N HIS A 147 -17.93 -7.24 -4.39
CA HIS A 147 -17.44 -8.40 -5.11
C HIS A 147 -15.99 -8.22 -5.59
N GLU A 148 -15.68 -7.10 -6.23
CA GLU A 148 -14.32 -6.83 -6.72
C GLU A 148 -13.31 -6.74 -5.57
N VAL A 149 -13.65 -5.98 -4.51
CA VAL A 149 -12.77 -5.76 -3.36
C VAL A 149 -12.48 -7.08 -2.63
N ILE A 150 -13.53 -7.85 -2.31
CA ILE A 150 -13.36 -9.09 -1.55
C ILE A 150 -12.66 -10.14 -2.41
N ALA A 151 -12.96 -10.23 -3.70
CA ALA A 151 -12.26 -11.14 -4.61
C ALA A 151 -10.76 -10.84 -4.67
N ILE A 152 -10.38 -9.57 -4.80
CA ILE A 152 -8.96 -9.14 -4.80
C ILE A 152 -8.31 -9.43 -3.45
N LEU A 153 -8.97 -9.07 -2.35
CA LEU A 153 -8.45 -9.29 -1.00
C LEU A 153 -8.21 -10.79 -0.75
N HIS A 154 -9.20 -11.62 -1.03
CA HIS A 154 -9.11 -13.07 -0.85
C HIS A 154 -8.03 -13.68 -1.77
N HIS A 155 -8.00 -13.27 -3.04
CA HIS A 155 -6.98 -13.72 -3.99
C HIS A 155 -5.58 -13.38 -3.50
N ASP A 156 -5.31 -12.12 -3.14
CA ASP A 156 -3.97 -11.70 -2.74
C ASP A 156 -3.56 -12.22 -1.37
N LEU A 157 -4.47 -12.44 -0.42
CA LEU A 157 -4.14 -13.16 0.82
C LEU A 157 -3.61 -14.57 0.51
N ARG A 158 -4.11 -15.22 -0.53
CA ARG A 158 -3.58 -16.52 -0.98
C ARG A 158 -2.27 -16.36 -1.74
N THR A 159 -2.25 -15.53 -2.77
CA THR A 159 -1.17 -15.50 -3.77
C THR A 159 -0.05 -14.53 -3.45
N LYS A 160 -0.21 -13.61 -2.50
CA LYS A 160 0.81 -12.66 -2.05
C LYS A 160 1.21 -12.86 -0.59
N PHE A 161 0.31 -13.38 0.25
CA PHE A 161 0.62 -13.67 1.66
C PHE A 161 0.79 -15.16 1.96
N GLY A 162 0.53 -16.06 1.01
CA GLY A 162 0.70 -17.51 1.19
C GLY A 162 -0.35 -18.14 2.11
N ILE A 163 -1.50 -17.50 2.30
CA ILE A 163 -2.55 -17.98 3.21
C ILE A 163 -3.52 -18.85 2.42
N ALA A 164 -3.41 -20.17 2.57
CA ALA A 164 -4.21 -21.14 1.80
C ALA A 164 -5.73 -20.95 1.97
N GLU A 165 -6.22 -20.65 3.17
CA GLU A 165 -7.66 -20.45 3.39
C GLU A 165 -7.90 -19.17 4.21
N PRO A 166 -7.88 -17.98 3.57
CA PRO A 166 -7.94 -16.71 4.27
C PRO A 166 -9.24 -16.52 5.04
N ARG A 167 -9.11 -16.14 6.31
CA ARG A 167 -10.21 -15.75 7.20
C ARG A 167 -10.31 -14.23 7.21
N ILE A 168 -11.42 -13.70 6.71
CA ILE A 168 -11.63 -12.26 6.55
C ILE A 168 -12.78 -11.83 7.46
N LEU A 169 -12.50 -10.90 8.38
CA LEU A 169 -13.54 -10.18 9.11
C LEU A 169 -14.04 -9.02 8.25
N VAL A 170 -15.35 -8.80 8.20
CA VAL A 170 -15.96 -7.74 7.40
C VAL A 170 -16.80 -6.84 8.30
N CYS A 171 -16.50 -5.54 8.31
CA CYS A 171 -17.31 -4.55 9.01
C CYS A 171 -18.68 -4.38 8.34
N GLY A 172 -19.70 -4.03 9.11
CA GLY A 172 -20.86 -3.31 8.57
C GLY A 172 -20.46 -1.90 8.10
N LEU A 173 -21.28 -1.28 7.26
CA LEU A 173 -21.15 0.13 6.94
C LEU A 173 -21.65 0.99 8.09
N ASN A 174 -22.82 0.64 8.63
CA ASN A 174 -23.49 1.38 9.67
C ASN A 174 -22.99 1.01 11.07
N PRO A 175 -23.14 1.91 12.07
CA PRO A 175 -23.03 1.53 13.47
C PRO A 175 -23.88 0.30 13.78
N HIS A 176 -23.36 -0.58 14.65
CA HIS A 176 -24.04 -1.84 14.97
C HIS A 176 -24.36 -2.74 13.76
N ALA A 177 -23.67 -2.53 12.62
CA ALA A 177 -23.97 -3.21 11.37
C ALA A 177 -25.46 -3.10 10.98
N GLY A 178 -26.03 -1.90 11.15
CA GLY A 178 -27.40 -1.57 10.76
C GLY A 178 -28.47 -1.99 11.77
N GLU A 179 -28.12 -2.69 12.87
CA GLU A 179 -29.04 -3.13 13.93
C GLU A 179 -30.31 -3.80 13.36
N GLY A 180 -30.13 -4.77 12.45
CA GLY A 180 -31.25 -5.48 11.82
C GLY A 180 -32.13 -4.61 10.89
N GLY A 181 -31.61 -3.48 10.41
CA GLY A 181 -32.32 -2.55 9.54
C GLY A 181 -32.83 -1.29 10.25
N HIS A 182 -32.65 -1.19 11.57
CA HIS A 182 -33.08 -0.03 12.36
C HIS A 182 -32.11 1.16 12.31
N MET A 183 -30.87 0.93 11.88
CA MET A 183 -29.82 1.95 11.75
C MET A 183 -29.18 1.95 10.36
N GLY A 184 -30.00 1.92 9.30
CA GLY A 184 -29.56 1.79 7.92
C GLY A 184 -29.86 0.40 7.34
N THR A 185 -29.88 0.28 6.02
CA THR A 185 -30.31 -0.95 5.32
C THR A 185 -29.25 -1.52 4.39
N GLU A 186 -28.11 -0.85 4.23
CA GLU A 186 -27.02 -1.24 3.34
C GLU A 186 -26.45 -2.62 3.67
N GLU A 187 -26.45 -3.02 4.94
CA GLU A 187 -26.12 -4.39 5.33
C GLU A 187 -27.09 -5.42 4.73
N ILE A 188 -28.39 -5.16 4.80
CA ILE A 188 -29.45 -6.08 4.34
C ILE A 188 -29.49 -6.10 2.81
N ASP A 189 -29.45 -4.93 2.20
CA ASP A 189 -29.70 -4.74 0.77
C ASP A 189 -28.46 -5.07 -0.08
N THR A 190 -27.26 -4.91 0.47
CA THR A 190 -26.00 -5.04 -0.29
C THR A 190 -24.99 -5.97 0.38
N ILE A 191 -24.57 -5.70 1.63
CA ILE A 191 -23.39 -6.38 2.21
C ILE A 191 -23.68 -7.88 2.48
N ILE A 192 -24.77 -8.19 3.18
CA ILE A 192 -25.15 -9.58 3.51
C ILE A 192 -25.35 -10.44 2.25
N PRO A 193 -26.09 -9.99 1.21
CA PRO A 193 -26.21 -10.72 -0.04
C PRO A 193 -24.86 -11.09 -0.66
N VAL A 194 -23.95 -10.11 -0.81
CA VAL A 194 -22.61 -10.34 -1.39
C VAL A 194 -21.79 -11.31 -0.55
N LEU A 195 -21.77 -11.14 0.78
CA LEU A 195 -21.03 -12.05 1.66
C LEU A 195 -21.56 -13.48 1.59
N ASN A 196 -22.87 -13.67 1.51
CA ASN A 196 -23.47 -15.00 1.39
C ASN A 196 -23.11 -15.67 0.06
N GLU A 197 -23.12 -14.94 -1.04
CA GLU A 197 -22.69 -15.47 -2.33
C GLU A 197 -21.22 -15.92 -2.30
N LEU A 198 -20.33 -15.09 -1.76
CA LEU A 198 -18.90 -15.41 -1.69
C LEU A 198 -18.59 -16.54 -0.68
N ARG A 199 -19.36 -16.65 0.41
CA ARG A 199 -19.30 -17.82 1.32
C ARG A 199 -19.70 -19.11 0.63
N ALA A 200 -20.70 -19.08 -0.25
CA ALA A 200 -21.12 -20.26 -1.01
C ALA A 200 -20.01 -20.75 -1.96
N GLN A 201 -19.06 -19.88 -2.32
CA GLN A 201 -17.84 -20.21 -3.07
C GLN A 201 -16.69 -20.72 -2.17
N GLY A 202 -16.91 -20.85 -0.87
CA GLY A 202 -15.94 -21.36 0.11
C GLY A 202 -15.12 -20.29 0.84
N MET A 203 -15.36 -19.00 0.61
CA MET A 203 -14.63 -17.93 1.30
C MET A 203 -15.01 -17.87 2.78
N LYS A 204 -14.01 -17.81 3.68
CA LYS A 204 -14.22 -17.70 5.13
C LYS A 204 -14.44 -16.24 5.52
N LEU A 205 -15.63 -15.72 5.24
CA LEU A 205 -16.02 -14.34 5.53
C LEU A 205 -16.87 -14.27 6.81
N ASN A 206 -16.42 -13.57 7.84
CA ASN A 206 -17.16 -13.35 9.08
C ASN A 206 -17.66 -11.90 9.14
N GLY A 207 -18.99 -11.69 9.04
CA GLY A 207 -19.61 -10.37 9.02
C GLY A 207 -20.98 -10.30 8.31
N PRO A 208 -21.56 -9.10 8.14
CA PRO A 208 -21.03 -7.85 8.67
C PRO A 208 -21.04 -7.83 10.20
N LEU A 209 -19.97 -7.31 10.81
CA LEU A 209 -19.85 -7.11 12.26
C LEU A 209 -19.81 -5.62 12.60
N PRO A 210 -20.31 -5.19 13.78
CA PRO A 210 -20.12 -3.83 14.28
C PRO A 210 -18.63 -3.49 14.39
N ALA A 211 -18.25 -2.31 13.86
CA ALA A 211 -16.86 -1.86 13.79
C ALA A 211 -16.17 -1.80 15.17
N ASP A 212 -16.89 -1.31 16.18
CA ASP A 212 -16.42 -1.20 17.56
C ASP A 212 -16.27 -2.56 18.29
N THR A 213 -16.92 -3.59 17.77
CA THR A 213 -16.89 -4.94 18.35
C THR A 213 -15.87 -5.85 17.69
N LEU A 214 -15.69 -5.79 16.36
CA LEU A 214 -14.77 -6.71 15.66
C LEU A 214 -13.30 -6.47 15.97
N PHE A 215 -12.89 -5.24 16.31
CA PHE A 215 -11.49 -4.89 16.57
C PHE A 215 -10.98 -5.35 17.96
N GLN A 216 -11.63 -6.37 18.54
CA GLN A 216 -11.24 -6.98 19.80
C GLN A 216 -10.41 -8.25 19.55
N PRO A 217 -9.42 -8.57 20.40
CA PRO A 217 -8.53 -9.73 20.21
C PRO A 217 -9.26 -11.04 19.92
N LYS A 218 -10.38 -11.32 20.62
CA LYS A 218 -11.20 -12.53 20.43
C LYS A 218 -11.60 -12.80 18.97
N TYR A 219 -11.77 -11.74 18.16
CA TYR A 219 -12.03 -11.86 16.73
C TYR A 219 -10.74 -11.79 15.92
N LEU A 220 -9.86 -10.82 16.21
CA LEU A 220 -8.65 -10.58 15.44
C LEU A 220 -7.68 -11.78 15.45
N ASP A 221 -7.55 -12.48 16.57
CA ASP A 221 -6.67 -13.67 16.71
C ASP A 221 -7.09 -14.82 15.76
N ASN A 222 -8.34 -14.79 15.30
CA ASN A 222 -8.93 -15.78 14.41
C ASN A 222 -9.09 -15.28 12.97
N ALA A 223 -8.47 -14.15 12.61
CA ALA A 223 -8.58 -13.53 11.29
C ALA A 223 -7.20 -13.28 10.67
N ASP A 224 -7.16 -13.32 9.34
CA ASP A 224 -5.95 -13.02 8.57
C ASP A 224 -5.96 -11.59 8.01
N ALA A 225 -7.16 -11.03 7.83
CA ALA A 225 -7.40 -9.64 7.50
C ALA A 225 -8.78 -9.15 7.96
N VAL A 226 -8.90 -7.85 8.13
CA VAL A 226 -10.15 -7.11 8.29
C VAL A 226 -10.44 -6.34 6.99
N LEU A 227 -11.69 -6.33 6.55
CA LEU A 227 -12.20 -5.43 5.52
C LEU A 227 -13.09 -4.38 6.20
N ALA A 228 -12.59 -3.16 6.26
CA ALA A 228 -13.36 -1.99 6.66
C ALA A 228 -14.05 -1.36 5.45
N MET A 229 -15.25 -0.82 5.65
CA MET A 229 -16.04 -0.21 4.58
C MET A 229 -15.44 1.14 4.13
N TYR A 230 -14.78 1.85 5.05
CA TYR A 230 -14.16 3.15 4.76
C TYR A 230 -12.92 3.42 5.60
N HIS A 231 -12.14 4.40 5.16
CA HIS A 231 -10.82 4.76 5.70
C HIS A 231 -10.81 4.93 7.23
N ASP A 232 -11.63 5.84 7.76
CA ASP A 232 -11.65 6.17 9.19
C ASP A 232 -12.32 5.10 10.07
N GLN A 233 -12.89 4.05 9.48
CA GLN A 233 -13.46 2.94 10.23
C GLN A 233 -12.37 1.97 10.74
N GLY A 234 -11.33 1.75 9.93
CA GLY A 234 -10.32 0.73 10.22
C GLY A 234 -8.93 1.28 10.54
N LEU A 235 -8.54 2.39 9.92
CA LEU A 235 -7.17 2.90 10.07
C LEU A 235 -6.86 3.48 11.46
N PRO A 236 -7.79 4.11 12.21
CA PRO A 236 -7.49 4.57 13.57
C PRO A 236 -7.01 3.46 14.50
N VAL A 237 -7.66 2.29 14.48
CA VAL A 237 -7.25 1.12 15.29
C VAL A 237 -5.89 0.60 14.85
N LEU A 238 -5.67 0.48 13.53
CA LEU A 238 -4.39 0.01 13.02
C LEU A 238 -3.25 0.95 13.41
N LYS A 239 -3.41 2.27 13.22
CA LYS A 239 -2.36 3.25 13.54
C LYS A 239 -2.09 3.32 15.04
N TYR A 240 -3.11 3.15 15.87
CA TYR A 240 -2.96 3.03 17.32
C TYR A 240 -2.10 1.81 17.70
N GLN A 241 -2.39 0.63 17.15
CA GLN A 241 -1.61 -0.60 17.40
C GLN A 241 -0.22 -0.58 16.73
N GLY A 242 -0.07 0.11 15.60
CA GLY A 242 1.10 0.02 14.74
C GLY A 242 2.30 0.86 15.19
N PHE A 243 2.14 1.80 16.12
CA PHE A 243 3.22 2.66 16.65
C PHE A 243 4.17 3.23 15.57
N GLY A 244 3.62 3.69 14.44
CA GLY A 244 4.40 4.25 13.32
C GLY A 244 5.04 3.22 12.37
N ARG A 245 4.84 1.92 12.61
CA ARG A 245 5.34 0.80 11.76
C ARG A 245 4.26 0.26 10.81
N GLY A 246 3.29 1.10 10.47
CA GLY A 246 2.32 0.78 9.42
C GLY A 246 2.98 0.72 8.05
N VAL A 247 2.53 -0.23 7.24
CA VAL A 247 2.89 -0.38 5.83
C VAL A 247 1.63 -0.29 4.99
N ASN A 248 1.67 0.49 3.92
CA ASN A 248 0.63 0.51 2.90
C ASN A 248 0.97 -0.52 1.80
N ILE A 249 0.00 -1.36 1.45
CA ILE A 249 0.10 -2.42 0.45
C ILE A 249 -0.99 -2.18 -0.58
N THR A 250 -0.62 -2.29 -1.86
CA THR A 250 -1.58 -2.23 -2.96
C THR A 250 -1.87 -3.63 -3.47
N LEU A 251 -3.07 -4.12 -3.20
CA LEU A 251 -3.57 -5.39 -3.70
C LEU A 251 -4.20 -5.22 -5.09
N GLY A 252 -4.31 -6.30 -5.85
CA GLY A 252 -4.89 -6.32 -7.20
C GLY A 252 -3.91 -5.98 -8.32
N LEU A 253 -2.72 -5.44 -8.00
CA LEU A 253 -1.64 -5.31 -8.96
C LEU A 253 -1.08 -6.70 -9.35
N PRO A 254 -0.55 -6.86 -10.57
CA PRO A 254 0.07 -8.11 -11.03
C PRO A 254 1.44 -8.38 -10.35
N PHE A 255 1.91 -7.49 -9.50
CA PHE A 255 3.16 -7.62 -8.74
C PHE A 255 2.97 -7.17 -7.28
N ILE A 256 3.92 -7.54 -6.41
CA ILE A 256 3.92 -7.10 -5.01
C ILE A 256 4.35 -5.63 -4.94
N ARG A 257 3.54 -4.80 -4.28
CA ARG A 257 3.91 -3.41 -3.96
C ARG A 257 3.62 -3.07 -2.50
N THR A 258 4.66 -2.59 -1.81
CA THR A 258 4.55 -2.03 -0.45
C THR A 258 5.03 -0.57 -0.43
N SER A 259 4.66 0.16 0.61
CA SER A 259 4.94 1.58 0.74
C SER A 259 4.97 1.98 2.20
N VAL A 260 5.72 3.06 2.47
CA VAL A 260 5.61 3.79 3.73
C VAL A 260 4.18 4.33 3.95
N ASP A 261 3.82 4.57 5.21
CA ASP A 261 2.55 5.18 5.64
C ASP A 261 2.72 6.66 6.09
N HIS A 262 3.84 7.29 5.71
CA HIS A 262 4.10 8.71 5.98
C HIS A 262 4.28 9.52 4.69
N GLY A 263 4.16 10.85 4.80
CA GLY A 263 4.42 11.79 3.72
C GLY A 263 5.91 12.06 3.48
N THR A 264 6.22 13.07 2.66
CA THR A 264 7.61 13.40 2.26
C THR A 264 8.45 14.04 3.37
N ALA A 265 7.82 14.60 4.41
CA ALA A 265 8.49 15.23 5.55
C ALA A 265 9.65 16.15 5.12
N LEU A 266 9.36 17.09 4.23
CA LEU A 266 10.36 17.98 3.61
C LEU A 266 11.21 18.70 4.67
N GLU A 267 10.60 19.08 5.78
CA GLU A 267 11.23 19.71 6.93
C GLU A 267 12.28 18.83 7.63
N LEU A 268 12.24 17.51 7.46
CA LEU A 268 13.20 16.55 8.02
C LEU A 268 14.30 16.15 7.02
N ALA A 269 14.11 16.47 5.73
CA ALA A 269 15.02 16.07 4.66
C ALA A 269 16.45 16.56 4.92
N GLY A 270 17.42 15.63 4.95
CA GLY A 270 18.84 15.94 5.16
C GLY A 270 19.23 16.27 6.60
N ARG A 271 18.33 16.12 7.59
CA ARG A 271 18.58 16.49 8.99
C ARG A 271 18.92 15.32 9.92
N GLY A 272 18.89 14.07 9.43
CA GLY A 272 19.13 12.87 10.23
C GLY A 272 18.07 12.56 11.29
N LYS A 273 16.86 13.15 11.17
CA LYS A 273 15.75 12.99 12.12
C LYS A 273 14.57 12.17 11.58
N ALA A 274 14.61 11.76 10.31
CA ALA A 274 13.57 10.91 9.74
C ALA A 274 13.67 9.50 10.35
N ASP A 275 12.54 8.96 10.78
CA ASP A 275 12.47 7.57 11.22
C ASP A 275 12.37 6.64 10.00
N VAL A 276 13.26 5.66 9.93
CA VAL A 276 13.31 4.67 8.86
C VAL A 276 12.40 3.46 9.13
N GLY A 277 11.78 3.39 10.32
CA GLY A 277 10.99 2.26 10.78
C GLY A 277 9.92 1.78 9.79
N SER A 278 9.08 2.69 9.27
CA SER A 278 8.05 2.34 8.28
C SER A 278 8.66 1.81 6.97
N PHE A 279 9.78 2.37 6.51
CA PHE A 279 10.44 1.91 5.28
C PHE A 279 11.06 0.51 5.47
N ILE A 280 11.73 0.26 6.60
CA ILE A 280 12.25 -1.08 6.95
C ILE A 280 11.10 -2.08 7.01
N THR A 281 9.99 -1.72 7.65
CA THR A 281 8.82 -2.60 7.76
C THR A 281 8.22 -2.90 6.39
N ALA A 282 8.13 -1.90 5.50
CA ALA A 282 7.64 -2.08 4.13
C ALA A 282 8.54 -3.00 3.31
N LEU A 283 9.86 -2.88 3.46
CA LEU A 283 10.83 -3.74 2.80
C LEU A 283 10.77 -5.18 3.32
N ASN A 284 10.77 -5.36 4.64
CA ASN A 284 10.67 -6.68 5.28
C ASN A 284 9.38 -7.40 4.89
N LEU A 285 8.26 -6.66 4.83
CA LEU A 285 6.98 -7.23 4.42
C LEU A 285 7.00 -7.65 2.95
N ALA A 286 7.55 -6.84 2.04
CA ALA A 286 7.71 -7.23 0.64
C ALA A 286 8.57 -8.49 0.49
N ILE A 287 9.68 -8.60 1.25
CA ILE A 287 10.53 -9.80 1.28
C ILE A 287 9.73 -11.01 1.76
N LYS A 288 8.97 -10.89 2.86
CA LYS A 288 8.12 -11.97 3.38
C LYS A 288 7.07 -12.40 2.37
N MET A 289 6.45 -11.45 1.68
CA MET A 289 5.49 -11.74 0.60
C MET A 289 6.18 -12.51 -0.53
N ILE A 290 7.37 -12.11 -0.99
CA ILE A 290 8.12 -12.85 -2.01
C ILE A 290 8.37 -14.30 -1.55
N VAL A 291 8.88 -14.50 -0.33
CA VAL A 291 9.19 -15.84 0.21
C VAL A 291 7.95 -16.72 0.31
N ASN A 292 6.80 -16.15 0.68
CA ASN A 292 5.54 -16.89 0.82
C ASN A 292 4.92 -17.31 -0.53
N THR A 293 5.46 -16.84 -1.66
CA THR A 293 4.88 -17.01 -3.00
C THR A 293 5.79 -17.73 -3.99
N GLN A 294 6.96 -18.18 -3.52
CA GLN A 294 7.85 -19.08 -4.24
C GLN A 294 7.39 -20.52 -4.09
#